data_AF-A0A1Z7ZZS4-F1
#
_entry.id   AF-A0A1Z7ZZS4-F1
#
_cell.length_a   1.000
_cell.length_b   1.000
_cell.length_c   1.000
_cell.angle_alpha   90.00
_cell.angle_beta   90.00
_cell.angle_gamma   90.00
#
_symmetry.space_group_name_H-M   'P 1'
#
loop_
_entity.id
_entity.type
_entity.pdbx_description
1 polymer ?
#
loop_
_entity_poly.entity_id
_entity_poly.type
_entity_poly.pdbx_seq_one_letter_code
_entity_poly.pdbx_strand_id
1 'polypeptide(L)'
;MSFSQVGVGTTDPKSTLDINGNLSLKVVSLNGGPGGSATAINDGTYINLTPTAGNLEFILPDATIYPGRIYILRNVSDNQNATIYTFGGNATPGAGVEFFSGDSRASAGPNGSVSMTPDTAADGGDITKTLLFISDGSNWTYGRLGL
;
A
#
# COMPACT_ATOMS: atom_id res chain seq x y z
N MET A 1 -12.19 10.39 -30.82
CA MET A 1 -10.91 9.92 -30.26
C MET A 1 -11.01 8.41 -30.10
N SER A 2 -10.23 7.62 -30.84
CA SER A 2 -10.08 6.19 -30.55
C SER A 2 -9.01 6.08 -29.47
N PHE A 3 -9.36 5.53 -28.31
CA PHE A 3 -8.34 5.14 -27.34
C PHE A 3 -7.63 3.90 -27.90
N SER A 4 -6.30 3.90 -27.89
CA SER A 4 -5.56 2.67 -28.16
C SER A 4 -5.80 1.74 -26.99
N GLN A 5 -6.66 0.74 -27.19
CA GLN A 5 -6.75 -0.38 -26.26
C GLN A 5 -5.53 -1.27 -26.45
N VAL A 6 -4.96 -1.73 -25.34
CA VAL A 6 -3.85 -2.67 -25.31
C VAL A 6 -4.40 -4.01 -24.87
N GLY A 7 -4.58 -4.92 -25.83
CA GLY A 7 -4.90 -6.33 -25.56
C GLY A 7 -3.64 -7.18 -25.66
N VAL A 8 -3.36 -7.97 -24.63
CA VAL A 8 -2.29 -8.99 -24.62
C VAL A 8 -2.97 -10.36 -24.51
N GLY A 9 -2.81 -11.19 -25.55
CA GLY A 9 -3.47 -12.51 -25.60
C GLY A 9 -4.97 -12.48 -25.91
N THR A 10 -5.51 -11.34 -26.35
CA THR A 10 -6.91 -11.17 -26.76
C THR A 10 -7.02 -10.21 -27.95
N THR A 11 -7.99 -10.44 -28.83
CA THR A 11 -8.34 -9.53 -29.95
C THR A 11 -9.57 -8.67 -29.65
N ASP A 12 -10.23 -8.90 -28.52
CA ASP A 12 -11.45 -8.21 -28.08
C ASP A 12 -11.27 -7.72 -26.63
N PRO A 13 -10.37 -6.74 -26.40
CA PRO A 13 -10.07 -6.23 -25.06
C PRO A 13 -11.31 -5.57 -24.42
N LYS A 14 -11.63 -5.97 -23.19
CA LYS A 14 -12.79 -5.46 -22.42
C LYS A 14 -12.46 -4.27 -21.52
N SER A 15 -11.20 -3.87 -21.49
CA SER A 15 -10.70 -2.70 -20.77
C SER A 15 -9.63 -1.99 -21.62
N THR A 16 -9.18 -0.81 -21.18
CA THR A 16 -8.09 -0.08 -21.88
C THR A 16 -6.80 -0.89 -21.90
N LEU A 17 -6.51 -1.63 -20.83
CA LEU A 17 -5.49 -2.67 -20.78
C LEU A 17 -6.18 -3.98 -20.41
N ASP A 18 -6.03 -5.01 -21.23
CA ASP A 18 -6.60 -6.34 -21.03
C ASP A 18 -5.51 -7.40 -21.27
N ILE A 19 -5.30 -8.28 -20.29
CA ILE A 19 -4.29 -9.34 -20.33
C ILE A 19 -5.02 -10.67 -20.13
N ASN A 20 -5.23 -11.40 -21.21
CA ASN A 20 -5.77 -12.76 -21.17
C ASN A 20 -4.63 -13.76 -20.97
N GLY A 21 -4.02 -13.69 -19.79
CA GLY A 21 -2.86 -14.48 -19.40
C GLY A 21 -2.44 -14.16 -17.97
N ASN A 22 -1.18 -14.39 -17.65
CA ASN A 22 -0.63 -14.05 -16.33
C ASN A 22 -0.11 -12.61 -16.30
N LEU A 23 -0.32 -11.91 -15.19
CA LEU A 23 0.31 -10.62 -14.90
C LEU A 23 1.41 -10.82 -13.86
N SER A 24 2.66 -10.56 -14.26
CA SER A 24 3.77 -10.44 -13.31
C SER A 24 3.89 -8.98 -12.88
N LEU A 25 4.05 -8.77 -11.58
CA LEU A 25 4.23 -7.45 -10.98
C LEU A 25 5.67 -7.29 -10.49
N LYS A 26 6.16 -6.04 -10.48
CA LYS A 26 7.47 -5.77 -9.90
C LYS A 26 7.42 -5.98 -8.39
N VAL A 27 8.33 -6.84 -7.90
CA VAL A 27 8.52 -7.16 -6.49
C VAL A 27 9.78 -6.46 -5.99
N VAL A 28 9.68 -5.75 -4.87
CA VAL A 28 10.84 -5.13 -4.21
C VAL A 28 10.85 -5.45 -2.72
N SER A 29 12.01 -5.29 -2.08
CA SER A 29 12.15 -5.42 -0.63
C SER A 29 12.76 -4.15 -0.07
N LEU A 30 12.18 -3.63 1.01
CA LEU A 30 12.61 -2.38 1.65
C LEU A 30 12.88 -2.63 3.14
N ASN A 31 13.96 -2.05 3.65
CA ASN A 31 14.20 -1.95 5.09
C ASN A 31 13.43 -0.76 5.66
N GLY A 32 12.94 -0.87 6.89
CA GLY A 32 12.30 0.25 7.57
C GLY A 32 13.27 1.41 7.80
N GLY A 33 12.71 2.60 7.99
CA GLY A 33 13.43 3.80 8.41
C GLY A 33 13.20 4.07 9.90
N PRO A 34 14.07 4.88 10.54
CA PRO A 34 13.89 5.26 11.93
C PRO A 34 12.79 6.31 12.09
N GLY A 35 12.40 6.55 13.36
CA GLY A 35 11.41 7.55 13.75
C GLY A 35 11.63 8.92 13.10
N GLY A 36 10.66 9.40 12.33
CA GLY A 36 10.71 10.70 11.65
C GLY A 36 11.54 10.70 10.36
N SER A 37 12.04 9.54 9.93
CA SER A 37 12.77 9.36 8.67
C SER A 37 12.39 8.02 8.02
N ALA A 38 11.09 7.82 7.85
CA ALA A 38 10.51 6.63 7.23
C ALA A 38 11.08 6.34 5.84
N THR A 39 11.22 5.05 5.49
CA THR A 39 11.66 4.63 4.16
C THR A 39 10.55 4.86 3.14
N ALA A 40 10.84 5.61 2.08
CA ALA A 40 9.87 5.90 1.03
C ALA A 40 9.54 4.66 0.17
N ILE A 41 8.25 4.45 -0.08
CA ILE A 41 7.72 3.42 -1.00
C ILE A 41 7.38 4.12 -2.32
N ASN A 42 8.30 4.07 -3.27
CA ASN A 42 8.16 4.75 -4.57
C ASN A 42 8.38 3.84 -5.78
N ASP A 43 8.57 2.53 -5.55
CA ASP A 43 8.87 1.56 -6.59
C ASP A 43 8.24 0.19 -6.28
N GLY A 44 7.85 -0.53 -7.33
CA GLY A 44 7.19 -1.82 -7.24
C GLY A 44 5.67 -1.76 -7.05
N THR A 45 5.04 -2.93 -7.09
CA THR A 45 3.62 -3.11 -6.77
C THR A 45 3.45 -4.06 -5.60
N TYR A 46 4.30 -5.09 -5.49
CA TYR A 46 4.38 -5.95 -4.31
C TYR A 46 5.67 -5.63 -3.54
N ILE A 47 5.56 -5.30 -2.26
CA ILE A 47 6.67 -4.81 -1.46
C ILE A 47 6.79 -5.65 -0.19
N ASN A 48 7.92 -6.33 -0.05
CA ASN A 48 8.33 -6.95 1.21
C ASN A 48 8.92 -5.87 2.13
N LEU A 49 8.26 -5.63 3.25
CA LEU A 49 8.71 -4.72 4.29
C LEU A 49 9.49 -5.49 5.33
N THR A 50 10.74 -5.09 5.54
CA THR A 50 11.67 -5.72 6.50
C THR A 50 11.95 -4.74 7.64
N PRO A 51 10.99 -4.51 8.56
CA PRO A 51 11.24 -3.67 9.73
C PRO A 51 12.26 -4.34 10.66
N THR A 52 13.09 -3.52 11.31
CA THR A 52 14.06 -3.95 12.33
C THR A 52 13.91 -3.09 13.57
N ALA A 53 14.45 -3.54 14.71
CA ALA A 53 14.40 -2.76 15.95
C ALA A 53 14.95 -1.34 15.72
N GLY A 54 14.13 -0.32 16.01
CA GLY A 54 14.48 1.09 15.79
C GLY A 54 14.27 1.61 14.36
N ASN A 55 13.99 0.73 13.39
CA ASN A 55 13.70 1.09 12.00
C ASN A 55 12.41 0.40 11.52
N LEU A 56 11.27 0.97 11.91
CA LEU A 56 9.94 0.39 11.73
C LEU A 56 9.12 1.10 10.64
N GLU A 57 9.55 2.29 10.23
CA GLU A 57 8.68 3.24 9.52
C GLU A 57 8.87 3.20 8.00
N PHE A 58 7.75 3.20 7.29
CA PHE A 58 7.68 3.31 5.85
C PHE A 58 6.67 4.40 5.46
N ILE A 59 6.81 4.96 4.28
CA ILE A 59 5.92 6.02 3.82
C ILE A 59 5.46 5.85 2.38
N LEU A 60 4.14 5.88 2.20
CA LEU A 60 3.51 5.97 0.89
C LEU A 60 3.58 7.41 0.35
N PRO A 61 3.62 7.58 -0.99
CA PRO A 61 3.64 8.91 -1.58
C PRO A 61 2.28 9.61 -1.39
N ASP A 62 2.24 10.91 -1.67
CA ASP A 62 1.01 11.69 -1.68
C ASP A 62 -0.02 11.05 -2.64
N ALA A 63 -1.16 10.64 -2.07
CA ALA A 63 -2.24 9.98 -2.80
C ALA A 63 -2.81 10.86 -3.92
N THR A 64 -2.81 12.19 -3.74
CA THR A 64 -3.37 13.16 -4.69
C THR A 64 -2.58 13.25 -5.99
N ILE A 65 -1.28 12.92 -5.95
CA ILE A 65 -0.39 12.95 -7.13
C ILE A 65 -0.51 11.65 -7.95
N TYR A 66 -0.98 10.57 -7.33
CA TYR A 66 -1.01 9.24 -7.93
C TYR A 66 -2.37 8.55 -7.81
N PRO A 67 -3.44 9.11 -8.40
CA PRO A 67 -4.76 8.47 -8.41
C PRO A 67 -4.70 7.07 -9.05
N GLY A 68 -5.35 6.10 -8.41
CA GLY A 68 -5.41 4.70 -8.88
C GLY A 68 -4.13 3.90 -8.66
N ARG A 69 -3.11 4.45 -7.98
CA ARG A 69 -1.89 3.71 -7.63
C ARG A 69 -2.20 2.61 -6.62
N ILE A 70 -1.66 1.42 -6.88
CA ILE A 70 -1.88 0.21 -6.08
C ILE A 70 -0.56 -0.28 -5.51
N TYR A 71 -0.59 -0.64 -4.23
CA TYR A 71 0.50 -1.34 -3.55
C TYR A 71 -0.02 -2.52 -2.75
N ILE A 72 0.68 -3.65 -2.80
CA ILE A 72 0.53 -4.78 -1.91
C ILE A 72 1.74 -4.76 -0.99
N LEU A 73 1.52 -4.44 0.27
CA LEU A 73 2.58 -4.41 1.26
C LEU A 73 2.50 -5.68 2.11
N ARG A 74 3.65 -6.29 2.39
CA ARG A 74 3.76 -7.43 3.29
C ARG A 74 4.82 -7.18 4.34
N ASN A 75 4.45 -7.23 5.62
CA ASN A 75 5.43 -7.31 6.68
C ASN A 75 6.03 -8.73 6.69
N VAL A 76 7.30 -8.85 6.29
CA VAL A 76 8.00 -10.14 6.27
C VAL A 76 8.72 -10.43 7.60
N SER A 77 8.67 -9.50 8.56
CA SER A 77 9.17 -9.75 9.90
C SER A 77 8.20 -10.62 10.71
N ASP A 78 8.77 -11.44 11.58
CA ASP A 78 8.05 -12.26 12.55
C ASP A 78 8.09 -11.68 13.97
N ASN A 79 8.75 -10.52 14.16
CA ASN A 79 8.88 -9.92 15.50
C ASN A 79 8.90 -8.39 15.53
N GLN A 80 8.78 -7.70 14.40
CA GLN A 80 8.72 -6.24 14.34
C GLN A 80 7.47 -5.79 13.57
N ASN A 81 6.82 -4.74 14.05
CA ASN A 81 5.76 -4.07 13.31
C ASN A 81 6.36 -3.29 12.14
N ALA A 82 5.64 -3.26 11.01
CA ALA A 82 5.87 -2.23 10.00
C ALA A 82 4.82 -1.14 10.19
N THR A 83 5.25 0.11 10.32
CA THR A 83 4.36 1.26 10.48
C THR A 83 4.35 2.06 9.20
N ILE A 84 3.17 2.16 8.59
CA ILE A 84 2.97 2.83 7.30
C ILE A 84 2.40 4.21 7.54
N TYR A 85 3.13 5.22 7.09
CA TYR A 85 2.69 6.60 7.05
C TYR A 85 2.27 7.00 5.64
N THR A 86 1.57 8.12 5.58
CA THR A 86 1.36 8.89 4.36
C THR A 86 1.45 10.36 4.76
N PHE A 87 2.03 11.20 3.92
CA PHE A 87 1.99 12.64 4.08
C PHE A 87 1.48 13.27 2.79
N GLY A 88 0.58 14.23 2.95
CA GLY A 88 0.12 15.10 1.88
C GLY A 88 0.62 16.52 2.06
N GLY A 89 0.47 17.34 1.03
CA GLY A 89 0.78 18.77 1.12
C GLY A 89 0.00 19.55 2.20
N ASN A 90 -1.10 19.00 2.73
CA ASN A 90 -1.93 19.64 3.76
C ASN A 90 -2.35 18.64 4.86
N ALA A 91 -1.73 18.73 6.04
CA ALA A 91 -1.99 17.85 7.19
C ALA A 91 -3.25 18.23 8.02
N THR A 92 -4.30 18.75 7.38
CA THR A 92 -5.55 19.12 8.05
C THR A 92 -6.55 17.97 7.97
N PRO A 93 -7.24 17.56 9.07
CA PRO A 93 -8.21 16.47 9.00
C PRO A 93 -9.30 16.75 7.96
N GLY A 94 -9.53 15.78 7.08
CA GLY A 94 -10.48 15.89 5.97
C GLY A 94 -9.98 16.72 4.77
N ALA A 95 -8.73 17.20 4.77
CA ALA A 95 -8.14 17.92 3.63
C ALA A 95 -7.44 17.01 2.61
N GLY A 96 -7.44 15.69 2.84
CA GLY A 96 -6.84 14.69 1.98
C GLY A 96 -5.55 14.10 2.54
N VAL A 97 -5.12 13.01 1.91
CA VAL A 97 -3.95 12.18 2.25
C VAL A 97 -4.04 11.56 3.64
N GLU A 98 -5.13 10.84 3.86
CA GLU A 98 -5.37 10.03 5.06
C GLU A 98 -5.47 8.54 4.70
N PHE A 99 -5.53 7.70 5.73
CA PHE A 99 -5.85 6.28 5.59
C PHE A 99 -7.28 5.98 5.97
N PHE A 100 -7.99 5.29 5.10
CA PHE A 100 -9.30 4.71 5.36
C PHE A 100 -9.21 3.19 5.21
N SER A 101 -9.63 2.42 6.22
CA SER A 101 -9.82 0.99 6.01
C SER A 101 -11.03 0.79 5.09
N GLY A 102 -11.00 -0.22 4.22
CA GLY A 102 -12.04 -0.45 3.21
C GLY A 102 -13.44 -0.70 3.77
N ASP A 103 -13.55 -0.92 5.08
CA ASP A 103 -14.79 -1.14 5.84
C ASP A 103 -15.18 0.03 6.75
N SER A 104 -14.42 1.14 6.75
CA SER A 104 -14.63 2.27 7.65
C SER A 104 -14.72 3.60 6.91
N ARG A 105 -15.59 4.47 7.41
CA ARG A 105 -15.64 5.89 7.04
C ARG A 105 -14.71 6.75 7.90
N ALA A 106 -14.17 6.21 8.98
CA ALA A 106 -13.30 6.92 9.89
C ALA A 106 -11.86 6.79 9.40
N SER A 107 -11.18 7.93 9.27
CA SER A 107 -9.78 7.93 8.89
C SER A 107 -8.87 7.76 10.09
N ALA A 108 -7.64 7.32 9.83
CA ALA A 108 -6.55 7.43 10.80
C ALA A 108 -6.08 8.89 11.02
N GLY A 109 -6.68 9.85 10.30
CA GLY A 109 -6.29 11.26 10.28
C GLY A 109 -5.10 11.58 9.36
N PRO A 110 -4.76 12.87 9.21
CA PRO A 110 -3.77 13.38 8.25
C PRO A 110 -2.29 13.16 8.66
N ASN A 111 -2.06 12.53 9.81
CA ASN A 111 -0.76 11.97 10.23
C ASN A 111 -0.97 10.57 10.82
N GLY A 112 -2.08 9.93 10.45
CA GLY A 112 -2.40 8.58 10.86
C GLY A 112 -1.36 7.60 10.33
N SER A 113 -1.23 6.48 11.02
CA SER A 113 -0.43 5.36 10.53
C SER A 113 -1.26 4.09 10.49
N VAL A 114 -0.85 3.18 9.62
CA VAL A 114 -1.34 1.81 9.59
C VAL A 114 -0.24 0.91 10.14
N SER A 115 -0.53 0.19 11.23
CA SER A 115 0.39 -0.80 11.80
C SER A 115 0.12 -2.16 11.15
N MET A 116 1.17 -2.77 10.60
CA MET A 116 1.17 -4.13 10.08
C MET A 116 1.92 -5.03 11.07
N THR A 117 1.16 -5.82 11.83
CA THR A 117 1.68 -6.64 12.93
C THR A 117 2.41 -7.88 12.41
N PRO A 118 3.54 -8.29 13.03
CA PRO A 118 4.21 -9.54 12.73
C PRO A 118 3.43 -10.75 13.26
N ASP A 119 3.80 -11.94 12.79
CA ASP A 119 3.30 -13.21 13.35
C ASP A 119 4.19 -13.67 14.50
N THR A 120 4.10 -12.99 15.65
CA THR A 120 4.94 -13.31 16.82
C THR A 120 4.52 -14.60 17.52
N ALA A 121 3.23 -14.95 17.44
CA ALA A 121 2.69 -16.13 18.09
C ALA A 121 2.84 -17.42 17.25
N ALA A 122 3.18 -17.29 15.96
CA ALA A 122 3.29 -18.38 15.00
C ALA A 122 2.00 -19.21 14.92
N ASP A 123 0.85 -18.56 15.10
CA ASP A 123 -0.47 -19.19 15.24
C ASP A 123 -1.33 -19.11 13.97
N GLY A 124 -0.73 -18.72 12.85
CA GLY A 124 -1.41 -18.57 11.57
C GLY A 124 -1.36 -17.15 11.00
N GLY A 125 -0.69 -16.23 11.69
CA GLY A 125 -0.43 -14.88 11.21
C GLY A 125 -1.41 -13.83 11.73
N ASP A 126 -1.01 -12.58 11.56
CA ASP A 126 -1.90 -11.44 11.79
C ASP A 126 -2.56 -11.03 10.46
N ILE A 127 -3.84 -10.66 10.52
CA ILE A 127 -4.61 -10.26 9.34
C ILE A 127 -4.10 -8.96 8.68
N THR A 128 -3.28 -8.20 9.39
CA THR A 128 -2.59 -6.99 8.90
C THR A 128 -1.20 -7.29 8.34
N LYS A 129 -0.75 -8.56 8.34
CA LYS A 129 0.58 -8.93 7.84
C LYS A 129 0.73 -8.66 6.35
N THR A 130 -0.36 -8.72 5.57
CA THR A 130 -0.41 -8.28 4.17
C THR A 130 -1.62 -7.39 3.92
N LEU A 131 -1.38 -6.18 3.41
CA LEU A 131 -2.41 -5.18 3.13
C LEU A 131 -2.30 -4.69 1.68
N LEU A 132 -3.44 -4.48 1.05
CA LEU A 132 -3.60 -3.82 -0.24
C LEU A 132 -3.93 -2.35 0.01
N PHE A 133 -3.20 -1.44 -0.63
CA PHE A 133 -3.44 0.01 -0.60
C PHE A 133 -3.77 0.51 -2.00
N ILE A 134 -4.80 1.34 -2.11
CA ILE A 134 -5.24 1.95 -3.36
C ILE A 134 -5.46 3.45 -3.12
N SER A 135 -4.84 4.28 -3.95
CA SER A 135 -5.15 5.71 -3.96
C SER A 135 -6.44 5.97 -4.73
N ASP A 136 -7.38 6.70 -4.13
CA ASP A 136 -8.59 7.20 -4.81
C ASP A 136 -8.37 8.59 -5.46
N GLY A 137 -7.13 9.11 -5.42
CA GLY A 137 -6.78 10.45 -5.87
C GLY A 137 -6.96 11.55 -4.82
N SER A 138 -7.40 11.20 -3.61
CA SER A 138 -7.45 12.08 -2.43
C SER A 138 -6.78 11.44 -1.22
N ASN A 139 -7.03 10.16 -0.98
CA ASN A 139 -6.61 9.40 0.19
C ASN A 139 -6.15 7.99 -0.20
N TRP A 140 -5.59 7.27 0.77
CA TRP A 140 -5.30 5.86 0.66
C TRP A 140 -6.44 5.05 1.30
N THR A 141 -7.09 4.21 0.50
CA THR A 141 -7.95 3.14 1.03
C THR A 141 -7.13 1.88 1.15
N TYR A 142 -7.26 1.14 2.25
CA TYR A 142 -6.55 -0.12 2.43
C TYR A 142 -7.44 -1.26 2.92
N GLY A 143 -7.06 -2.49 2.55
CA GLY A 143 -7.79 -3.70 2.90
C GLY A 143 -6.85 -4.86 3.17
N ARG A 144 -7.38 -5.88 3.85
CA ARG A 144 -6.66 -7.10 4.22
C ARG A 144 -6.64 -8.07 3.04
N LEU A 145 -5.53 -8.75 2.82
CA LEU A 145 -5.43 -9.82 1.81
C LEU A 145 -5.55 -11.19 2.51
N GLY A 146 -6.77 -11.69 2.65
CA GLY A 146 -7.08 -12.92 3.39
C GLY A 146 -8.36 -12.78 4.22
N LEU A 147 -8.76 -13.87 4.88
CA LEU A 147 -9.90 -13.91 5.82
C LEU A 147 -9.45 -13.70 7.26
#